data_AF-A0A2N0VGM6-F1
#
_entry.id   AF-A0A2N0VGM6-F1
#
_cell.length_a   1.000
_cell.length_b   1.000
_cell.length_c   1.000
_cell.angle_alpha   90.00
_cell.angle_beta   90.00
_cell.angle_gamma   90.00
#
_symmetry.space_group_name_H-M   'P 1'
#
loop_
_entity.id
_entity.type
_entity.pdbx_description
1 polymer ?
#
loop_
_entity_poly.entity_id
_entity_poly.type
_entity_poly.pdbx_seq_one_letter_code
_entity_poly.pdbx_strand_id
1 'polypeptide(L)' 'MSNSAQRYYTGSCDNVDRRLQRHNESRVSSTKYGVPWELVWYKKCDNRSEARKLELIIKKRGAKRFLSDQNSSQ' A
#
# COMPACT_ATOMS: atom_id res chain seq x y z
N MET A 1 1.56 -6.24 -0.19
CA MET A 1 0.50 -7.26 -0.06
C MET A 1 0.81 -8.08 1.17
N SER A 2 -0.21 -8.51 1.92
CA SER A 2 -0.03 -9.54 2.94
C SER A 2 -0.08 -10.90 2.28
N ASN A 3 1.02 -11.67 2.38
CA ASN A 3 1.09 -13.02 1.80
C ASN A 3 0.08 -13.96 2.49
N SER A 4 -0.05 -13.85 3.82
CA SER A 4 -0.94 -14.72 4.62
C SER A 4 -2.43 -14.39 4.54
N ALA A 5 -2.82 -13.14 4.27
CA ALA A 5 -4.23 -12.72 4.30
C ALA A 5 -4.78 -12.28 2.94
N GLN A 6 -3.96 -12.26 1.87
CA GLN A 6 -4.30 -11.66 0.56
C GLN A 6 -4.88 -10.24 0.66
N ARG A 7 -4.55 -9.52 1.73
CA ARG A 7 -5.03 -8.16 1.97
C ARG A 7 -4.08 -7.15 1.36
N TYR A 8 -4.65 -6.20 0.65
CA TYR A 8 -3.93 -5.03 0.16
C TYR A 8 -4.17 -3.88 1.13
N TYR A 9 -3.08 -3.33 1.66
CA TYR A 9 -3.12 -2.09 2.42
C TYR A 9 -2.88 -0.92 1.47
N THR A 10 -3.79 0.06 1.46
CA THR A 10 -3.62 1.32 0.72
C THR A 10 -3.72 2.50 1.67
N GLY A 11 -2.77 3.42 1.55
CA GLY A 11 -2.73 4.64 2.34
C GLY A 11 -1.64 5.57 1.85
N SER A 12 -1.74 6.83 2.25
CA SER A 12 -0.71 7.84 2.04
C SER A 12 0.19 7.94 3.27
N CYS A 13 1.48 8.13 3.05
CA CYS A 13 2.44 8.41 4.11
C CYS A 13 3.60 9.24 3.55
N ASP A 14 4.28 9.92 4.46
CA ASP A 14 5.47 10.72 4.14
C ASP A 14 6.66 9.82 3.75
N ASN A 15 6.85 8.74 4.52
CA ASN A 15 7.91 7.78 4.28
C ASN A 15 7.37 6.34 4.31
N VAL A 16 7.38 5.70 3.13
CA VAL A 16 6.88 4.35 2.89
C VAL A 16 7.74 3.32 3.62
N ASP A 17 9.05 3.50 3.64
CA ASP A 17 10.00 2.55 4.22
C ASP A 17 9.83 2.46 5.74
N ARG A 18 9.81 3.62 6.40
CA ARG A 18 9.54 3.73 7.84
C ARG A 18 8.17 3.15 8.20
N ARG A 19 7.17 3.32 7.33
CA ARG A 19 5.82 2.76 7.55
C ARG A 19 5.83 1.24 7.39
N LEU A 20 6.51 0.72 6.38
CA LEU A 20 6.66 -0.72 6.14
C LEU A 20 7.36 -1.40 7.31
N GLN A 21 8.47 -0.81 7.78
CA GLN A 21 9.22 -1.29 8.93
C GLN A 21 8.32 -1.38 10.18
N ARG A 22 7.58 -0.30 10.51
CA ARG A 22 6.63 -0.32 11.65
C ARG A 22 5.51 -1.35 11.51
N HIS A 23 5.04 -1.61 10.28
CA HIS A 23 4.03 -2.64 10.04
C HIS A 23 4.62 -4.06 10.15
N ASN A 24 5.87 -4.26 9.72
CA ASN A 24 6.60 -5.53 9.85
C ASN A 24 7.08 -5.81 11.28
N GLU A 25 7.30 -4.78 12.09
CA GLU A 25 7.58 -4.89 13.53
C GLU A 25 6.40 -5.47 14.34
N SER A 26 5.25 -5.78 13.72
CA SER A 26 4.04 -6.32 14.37
C SER A 26 3.52 -5.51 15.57
N ARG A 27 4.00 -4.27 15.76
CA ARG A 27 3.61 -3.37 16.85
C ARG A 27 2.15 -2.95 16.79
N VAL A 28 1.49 -3.12 15.64
CA VAL A 28 0.09 -2.76 15.43
C VAL A 28 -0.74 -4.03 15.33
N SER A 29 -1.66 -4.21 16.27
CA SER A 29 -2.53 -5.38 16.42
C SER A 29 -3.33 -5.71 15.16
N SER A 30 -3.72 -4.71 14.36
CA SER A 30 -4.46 -4.87 13.12
C SER A 30 -3.60 -5.24 11.90
N THR A 31 -2.27 -5.05 11.97
CA THR A 31 -1.36 -5.41 10.86
C THR A 31 -0.42 -6.57 11.19
N LYS A 32 -0.35 -7.02 12.45
CA LYS A 32 0.45 -8.19 12.85
C LYS A 32 0.05 -9.47 12.11
N TYR A 33 -1.24 -9.65 11.81
CA TYR A 33 -1.77 -10.84 11.13
C TYR A 33 -1.45 -10.87 9.63
N GLY A 34 -0.91 -9.79 9.08
CA GLY A 34 -0.56 -9.67 7.67
C GLY A 34 0.93 -9.70 7.36
N VAL A 35 1.78 -9.86 8.37
CA VAL A 35 3.26 -9.89 8.24
C VAL A 35 3.69 -11.22 7.61
N PRO A 36 4.68 -11.23 6.69
CA PRO A 36 5.42 -10.07 6.20
C PRO A 36 4.60 -9.23 5.21
N TRP A 37 4.60 -7.91 5.43
CA TRP A 37 4.10 -6.96 4.46
C TRP A 37 5.19 -6.69 3.43
N GLU A 38 4.84 -6.91 2.17
CA GLU A 38 5.71 -6.59 1.04
C GLU A 38 5.21 -5.33 0.33
N LEU A 39 6.15 -4.45 -0.04
CA LEU A 39 5.84 -3.27 -0.83
C LEU A 39 5.68 -3.63 -2.30
N VAL A 40 4.44 -3.68 -2.78
CA VAL A 40 4.16 -4.04 -4.18
C VAL A 40 4.21 -2.82 -5.10
N TRP A 41 3.71 -1.69 -4.63
CA TRP A 41 3.66 -0.46 -5.42
C TRP A 41 3.65 0.76 -4.52
N TYR A 42 4.39 1.79 -4.90
CA TYR A 42 4.33 3.10 -4.29
C TYR A 42 4.56 4.17 -5.36
N LYS A 43 4.02 5.36 -5.12
CA LYS A 43 4.25 6.53 -5.96
C LYS A 43 4.60 7.72 -5.09
N LYS A 44 5.73 8.34 -5.39
CA LYS A 44 6.14 9.61 -4.77
C LYS A 44 5.26 10.71 -5.35
N CYS A 45 4.73 11.56 -4.47
CA CYS A 45 3.91 12.70 -4.82
C CYS A 45 4.45 13.90 -4.04
N ASP A 46 4.72 15.01 -4.73
CA ASP A 46 5.25 16.22 -4.08
C ASP A 46 4.16 16.94 -3.26
N ASN A 47 2.89 16.80 -3.67
CA ASN A 47 1.76 17.44 -3.01
C ASN A 47 0.85 16.42 -2.33
N ARG A 48 0.44 16.73 -1.08
CA ARG A 48 -0.58 15.95 -0.35
C ARG A 48 -1.89 15.82 -1.12
N SER A 49 -2.30 16.86 -1.85
CA SER A 49 -3.52 16.84 -2.66
C SER A 49 -3.45 15.78 -3.76
N GLU A 50 -2.32 15.67 -4.45
CA GLU A 50 -2.09 14.67 -5.49
C GLU A 50 -2.04 13.26 -4.90
N ALA A 51 -1.33 13.09 -3.76
CA ALA A 51 -1.32 11.83 -3.03
C ALA A 51 -2.74 11.37 -2.64
N ARG A 52 -3.58 12.29 -2.16
CA ARG A 52 -4.97 11.99 -1.77
C ARG A 52 -5.85 11.65 -2.98
N LYS A 53 -5.71 12.37 -4.10
CA LYS A 53 -6.43 12.05 -5.35
C LYS A 53 -6.06 10.65 -5.84
N LEU A 54 -4.76 10.33 -5.89
CA LEU A 54 -4.28 9.01 -6.28
C LEU A 54 -4.80 7.92 -5.33
N GLU A 55 -4.75 8.15 -4.03
CA GLU A 55 -5.29 7.22 -3.03
C GLU A 55 -6.79 6.97 -3.27
N LEU A 56 -7.56 8.02 -3.56
CA LEU A 56 -8.99 7.93 -3.90
C LEU A 56 -9.21 7.13 -5.18
N ILE A 57 -8.44 7.38 -6.24
CA ILE A 57 -8.53 6.65 -7.51
C ILE A 57 -8.25 5.16 -7.30
N ILE A 58 -7.18 4.84 -6.56
CA ILE A 58 -6.78 3.46 -6.24
C ILE A 58 -7.85 2.78 -5.39
N LYS A 59 -8.36 3.46 -4.35
CA LYS A 59 -9.45 2.93 -3.51
C LYS A 59 -10.73 2.70 -4.29
N LYS A 60 -11.12 3.65 -5.16
CA LYS A 60 -12.32 3.57 -6.00
C LYS A 60 -12.24 2.42 -7.01
N ARG A 61 -11.06 2.22 -7.64
CA ARG A 61 -10.85 1.13 -8.61
C ARG A 61 -10.60 -0.22 -7.93
N GLY A 62 -10.07 -0.21 -6.71
CA GLY A 62 -9.65 -1.37 -5.95
C GLY A 62 -8.17 -1.67 -6.16
N ALA A 63 -7.41 -1.79 -5.06
CA ALA A 63 -5.96 -2.01 -5.07
C ALA A 63 -5.54 -3.20 -5.93
N LYS A 64 -6.25 -4.33 -5.83
CA LYS A 64 -5.98 -5.54 -6.62
C LYS A 64 -6.04 -5.27 -8.13
N ARG A 65 -7.09 -4.56 -8.58
CA ARG A 65 -7.35 -4.27 -10.00
C ARG A 65 -6.37 -3.24 -10.55
N PHE A 66 -6.04 -2.24 -9.74
CA PHE A 66 -5.02 -1.25 -10.08
C PHE A 66 -3.64 -1.88 -10.23
N LEU A 67 -3.26 -2.79 -9.33
CA LEU A 67 -1.99 -3.52 -9.40
C LEU A 67 -1.90 -4.45 -10.62
N SER A 68 -3.00 -5.14 -10.96
CA SER A 68 -3.05 -5.95 -12.19
C SER A 68 -2.79 -5.11 -13.45
N ASP A 69 -3.38 -3.91 -13.52
CA ASP A 69 -3.20 -2.98 -14.66
C ASP A 69 -1.75 -2.50 -14.80
N GLN A 70 -1.08 -2.24 -13.67
CA GLN A 70 0.34 -1.84 -13.65
C GLN A 70 1.29 -2.99 -14.05
N ASN A 71 1.01 -4.23 -13.62
CA ASN A 71 1.79 -5.39 -14.03
C ASN A 71 1.60 -5.77 -15.50
N SER A 72 0.48 -5.40 -16.12
CA SER A 72 0.22 -5.63 -17.56
C SER A 72 0.96 -4.67 -18.49
N SER A 73 1.69 -3.68 -17.97
CA SER A 73 2.48 -2.73 -18.78
C SER A 73 3.98 -3.03 -18.79
N GLN A 74 4.38 -4.26 -18.45
CA GLN A 74 5.76 -4.77 -18.56
C GLN A 74 5.94 -5.58 -19.84
#